data_AF-A0A7H0FVX4-F1
#
_entry.id   AF-A0A7H0FVX4-F1
#
_cell.length_a   1.000
_cell.length_b   1.000
_cell.length_c   1.000
_cell.angle_alpha   90.00
_cell.angle_beta   90.00
_cell.angle_gamma   90.00
#
_symmetry.space_group_name_H-M   'P 1'
#
loop_
_entity.id
_entity.type
_entity.pdbx_description
1 polymer ?
#
loop_
_entity_poly.entity_id
_entity_poly.type
_entity_poly.pdbx_seq_one_letter_code
_entity_poly.pdbx_strand_id
1 'polypeptide(L)'
;MTDSSDLKEEASRHVARQLLYLSSAKSSAVVDSFLSWLLAGTGAALGLVVSNLGELQPYISSSSVGCAALLFLAAAFPAVLQKYISSVVVGSGEAVEKAAELAEKASVTYEDLDFSIVQAEIEKSTLPTTRFLKWVARKVFKDPDLARNTARVTQIQWLLAIISTILLLASIAALVLGLQV
;
A
#
# COMPACT_ATOMS: atom_id res chain seq x y z
N MET A 1 43.43 4.89 4.35
CA MET A 1 42.91 5.33 5.66
C MET A 1 41.58 6.00 5.39
N THR A 2 40.50 5.21 5.36
CA THR A 2 39.12 5.71 5.41
C THR A 2 38.96 6.40 6.77
N ASP A 3 38.54 7.65 6.77
CA ASP A 3 38.44 8.43 8.01
C ASP A 3 37.33 7.85 8.88
N SER A 4 37.54 7.80 10.19
CA SER A 4 36.55 7.27 11.15
C SER A 4 35.20 8.02 11.12
N SER A 5 35.21 9.22 10.54
CA SER A 5 34.05 10.06 10.24
C SER A 5 33.19 9.48 9.11
N ASP A 6 33.81 9.00 8.02
CA ASP A 6 33.13 8.41 6.85
C ASP A 6 32.35 7.14 7.23
N LEU A 7 32.95 6.27 8.06
CA LEU A 7 32.31 5.04 8.53
C LEU A 7 31.05 5.30 9.38
N LYS A 8 31.07 6.36 10.20
CA LYS A 8 29.91 6.77 11.00
C LYS A 8 28.80 7.34 10.13
N GLU A 9 29.15 8.06 9.07
CA GLU A 9 28.18 8.61 8.13
C GLU A 9 27.48 7.51 7.33
N GLU A 10 28.23 6.53 6.81
CA GLU A 10 27.67 5.39 6.07
C GLU A 10 26.74 4.54 6.95
N ALA A 11 27.15 4.23 8.18
CA ALA A 11 26.31 3.52 9.14
C ALA A 11 25.01 4.28 9.45
N SER A 12 25.09 5.60 9.64
CA SER A 12 23.92 6.46 9.89
C SER A 12 22.97 6.50 8.69
N ARG A 13 23.50 6.58 7.46
CA ARG A 13 22.69 6.52 6.23
C ARG A 13 22.00 5.17 6.07
N HIS A 14 22.67 4.08 6.43
CA HIS A 14 22.09 2.73 6.39
C HIS A 14 20.90 2.59 7.34
N VAL A 15 21.09 2.99 8.62
CA VAL A 15 20.04 2.98 9.63
C VAL A 15 18.87 3.88 9.21
N ALA A 16 19.16 5.07 8.67
CA ALA A 16 18.12 5.98 8.17
C ALA A 16 17.28 5.34 7.05
N ARG A 17 17.91 4.63 6.12
CA ARG A 17 17.20 3.91 5.04
C ARG A 17 16.30 2.81 5.61
N GLN A 18 16.81 1.99 6.53
CA GLN A 18 16.02 0.93 7.18
C GLN A 18 14.81 1.50 7.94
N LEU A 19 15.02 2.58 8.71
CA LEU A 19 13.95 3.27 9.42
C LEU A 19 12.90 3.82 8.44
N LEU A 20 13.32 4.39 7.31
CA LEU A 20 12.40 4.85 6.27
C LEU A 20 11.57 3.69 5.68
N TYR A 21 12.16 2.52 5.46
CA TYR A 21 11.42 1.33 5.02
C TYR A 21 10.38 0.87 6.04
N LEU A 22 10.81 0.68 7.28
CA LEU A 22 9.95 0.18 8.34
C LEU A 22 8.81 1.16 8.63
N SER A 23 9.11 2.46 8.71
CA SER A 23 8.08 3.49 8.88
C SER A 23 7.12 3.55 7.69
N SER A 24 7.62 3.41 6.46
CA SER A 24 6.77 3.36 5.26
C SER A 24 5.87 2.13 5.27
N ALA A 25 6.38 0.96 5.63
CA ALA A 25 5.61 -0.27 5.76
C ALA A 25 4.54 -0.20 6.85
N LYS A 26 4.88 0.27 8.05
CA LYS A 26 3.89 0.44 9.13
C LYS A 26 2.83 1.47 8.76
N SER A 27 3.22 2.61 8.18
CA SER A 27 2.26 3.63 7.72
C SER A 27 1.35 3.08 6.62
N SER A 28 1.92 2.35 5.67
CA SER A 28 1.19 1.67 4.59
C SER A 28 0.12 0.73 5.12
N ALA A 29 0.45 -0.10 6.12
CA ALA A 29 -0.48 -1.04 6.74
C ALA A 29 -1.63 -0.33 7.47
N VAL A 30 -1.35 0.77 8.18
CA VAL A 30 -2.39 1.55 8.86
C VAL A 30 -3.37 2.14 7.86
N VAL A 31 -2.88 2.72 6.75
CA VAL A 31 -3.72 3.28 5.69
C VAL A 31 -4.57 2.20 5.02
N ASP A 32 -3.99 1.04 4.73
CA ASP A 32 -4.71 -0.09 4.14
C ASP A 32 -5.86 -0.59 5.04
N SER A 33 -5.59 -0.70 6.34
CA SER A 33 -6.61 -1.10 7.32
C SER A 33 -7.75 -0.07 7.40
N PHE A 34 -7.41 1.22 7.48
CA PHE A 34 -8.39 2.31 7.48
C PHE A 34 -9.26 2.30 6.21
N LEU A 35 -8.64 2.24 5.03
CA LEU A 35 -9.35 2.26 3.77
C LEU A 35 -10.22 1.01 3.58
N SER A 36 -9.74 -0.15 4.03
CA SER A 36 -10.51 -1.40 4.01
C SER A 36 -11.76 -1.30 4.87
N TRP A 37 -11.63 -0.76 6.09
CA TRP A 37 -12.77 -0.55 6.99
C TRP A 37 -13.77 0.44 6.39
N LEU A 38 -13.31 1.55 5.85
CA LEU A 38 -14.16 2.57 5.23
C LEU A 38 -14.91 2.00 4.02
N LEU A 39 -14.23 1.29 3.13
CA LEU A 39 -14.84 0.67 1.94
C LEU A 39 -15.88 -0.38 2.33
N ALA A 40 -15.58 -1.22 3.33
CA ALA A 40 -16.53 -2.22 3.84
C ALA A 40 -17.75 -1.55 4.46
N GLY A 41 -17.56 -0.51 5.28
CA GLY A 41 -18.64 0.24 5.91
C GLY A 41 -19.55 0.94 4.90
N THR A 42 -18.98 1.67 3.95
CA THR A 42 -19.75 2.33 2.88
C THR A 42 -20.45 1.32 1.97
N GLY A 43 -19.78 0.22 1.63
CA GLY A 43 -20.36 -0.85 0.83
C GLY A 43 -21.54 -1.54 1.53
N ALA A 44 -21.42 -1.81 2.83
CA ALA A 44 -22.51 -2.37 3.63
C ALA A 44 -23.70 -1.40 3.74
N ALA A 45 -23.45 -0.11 3.99
CA ALA A 45 -24.49 0.91 4.05
C ALA A 45 -25.23 1.06 2.71
N LEU A 46 -24.49 1.13 1.61
CA LEU A 46 -25.08 1.18 0.27
C LEU A 46 -25.86 -0.10 -0.06
N GLY A 47 -25.32 -1.26 0.31
CA GLY A 47 -25.99 -2.56 0.16
C GLY A 47 -27.33 -2.60 0.89
N LEU A 48 -27.39 -2.07 2.12
CA LEU A 48 -28.62 -1.97 2.89
C LEU A 48 -29.66 -1.04 2.25
N VAL A 49 -29.23 0.11 1.70
CA VAL A 49 -30.13 1.03 0.99
C VAL A 49 -30.68 0.37 -0.27
N VAL A 50 -29.83 -0.33 -1.02
CA VAL A 50 -30.22 -1.02 -2.26
C VAL A 50 -31.16 -2.19 -1.96
N SER A 51 -30.91 -2.99 -0.92
CA SER A 51 -31.76 -4.13 -0.58
C SER A 51 -33.16 -3.71 -0.11
N ASN A 52 -33.29 -2.53 0.47
CA ASN A 52 -34.55 -1.98 0.98
C ASN A 52 -35.08 -0.83 0.11
N LEU A 53 -34.65 -0.74 -1.15
CA LEU A 53 -34.98 0.39 -2.02
C LEU A 53 -36.48 0.58 -2.22
N GLY A 54 -37.25 -0.51 -2.26
CA GLY A 54 -38.72 -0.45 -2.39
C GLY A 54 -39.41 0.23 -1.20
N GLU A 55 -38.90 0.02 0.01
CA GLU A 55 -39.42 0.64 1.23
C GLU A 55 -38.90 2.07 1.41
N LEU A 56 -37.67 2.35 0.94
CA LEU A 56 -37.01 3.65 1.06
C LEU A 56 -37.33 4.62 -0.07
N GLN A 57 -37.94 4.16 -1.17
CA GLN A 57 -38.28 4.99 -2.33
C GLN A 57 -39.06 6.28 -1.99
N PRO A 58 -40.00 6.29 -1.02
CA PRO A 58 -40.69 7.53 -0.63
C PRO A 58 -39.79 8.56 0.06
N TYR A 59 -38.64 8.13 0.60
CA TYR A 59 -37.74 8.98 1.38
C TYR A 59 -36.43 9.29 0.64
N ILE A 60 -36.07 8.52 -0.39
CA ILE A 60 -34.79 8.66 -1.10
C ILE A 60 -35.03 8.60 -2.60
N SER A 61 -34.51 9.60 -3.31
CA SER A 61 -34.50 9.59 -4.78
C SER A 61 -33.67 8.43 -5.32
N SER A 62 -34.27 7.61 -6.19
CA SER A 62 -33.58 6.48 -6.85
C SER A 62 -32.36 6.93 -7.66
N SER A 63 -32.39 8.14 -8.22
CA SER A 63 -31.25 8.73 -8.94
C SER A 63 -30.05 8.97 -8.01
N SER A 64 -30.30 9.37 -6.77
CA SER A 64 -29.24 9.60 -5.78
C SER A 64 -28.59 8.29 -5.34
N VAL A 65 -29.37 7.21 -5.18
CA VAL A 65 -28.84 5.87 -4.91
C VAL A 65 -27.95 5.38 -6.06
N GLY A 66 -28.39 5.57 -7.31
CA GLY A 66 -27.58 5.24 -8.49
C GLY A 66 -26.27 6.04 -8.55
N CYS A 67 -26.33 7.35 -8.29
CA CYS A 67 -25.15 8.21 -8.25
C CYS A 67 -24.16 7.77 -7.15
N ALA A 68 -24.66 7.49 -5.95
CA ALA A 68 -23.84 6.97 -4.85
C ALA A 68 -23.17 5.64 -5.22
N ALA A 69 -23.91 4.71 -5.83
CA ALA A 69 -23.34 3.44 -6.27
C ALA A 69 -22.21 3.61 -7.31
N LEU A 70 -22.36 4.54 -8.25
CA LEU A 70 -21.30 4.86 -9.22
C LEU A 70 -20.06 5.47 -8.56
N LEU A 71 -20.25 6.39 -7.61
CA LEU A 71 -19.15 6.99 -6.84
C LEU A 71 -18.42 5.94 -5.99
N PHE A 72 -19.16 5.01 -5.38
CA PHE A 72 -18.57 3.89 -4.64
C PHE A 72 -17.73 2.99 -5.56
N LEU A 73 -18.23 2.63 -6.73
CA LEU A 73 -17.48 1.84 -7.71
C LEU A 73 -16.23 2.59 -8.22
N ALA A 74 -16.35 3.89 -8.45
CA ALA A 74 -15.22 4.74 -8.81
C ALA A 74 -14.17 4.81 -7.69
N ALA A 75 -14.57 4.75 -6.42
CA ALA A 75 -13.66 4.69 -5.27
C ALA A 75 -12.99 3.32 -5.12
N ALA A 76 -13.69 2.24 -5.47
CA ALA A 76 -13.15 0.88 -5.35
C ALA A 76 -11.93 0.66 -6.27
N PHE A 77 -11.91 1.26 -7.46
CA PHE A 77 -10.80 1.11 -8.40
C PHE A 77 -9.43 1.60 -7.86
N PRO A 78 -9.27 2.88 -7.43
CA PRO A 78 -8.03 3.33 -6.82
C PRO A 78 -7.73 2.61 -5.50
N ALA A 79 -8.74 2.17 -4.75
CA ALA A 79 -8.52 1.36 -3.54
C ALA A 79 -7.86 0.00 -3.86
N VAL A 80 -8.25 -0.67 -4.94
CA VAL A 80 -7.59 -1.92 -5.38
C VAL A 80 -6.13 -1.68 -5.75
N LEU A 81 -5.83 -0.58 -6.47
CA LEU A 81 -4.45 -0.22 -6.80
C LEU A 81 -3.63 0.11 -5.54
N GLN A 82 -4.25 0.83 -4.59
CA GLN A 82 -3.67 1.14 -3.29
C GLN A 82 -3.34 -0.14 -2.50
N LYS A 83 -4.23 -1.14 -2.50
CA LYS A 83 -4.00 -2.44 -1.87
C LYS A 83 -2.82 -3.19 -2.45
N TYR A 84 -2.72 -3.21 -3.78
CA TYR A 84 -1.60 -3.84 -4.46
C TYR A 84 -0.27 -3.19 -4.03
N ILE A 85 -0.21 -1.85 -4.05
CA ILE A 85 0.98 -1.12 -3.61
C ILE A 85 1.28 -1.41 -2.13
N SER A 86 0.26 -1.40 -1.27
CA SER A 86 0.43 -1.67 0.16
C SER A 86 1.06 -3.04 0.40
N SER A 87 0.58 -4.08 -0.29
CA SER A 87 1.12 -5.43 -0.16
C SER A 87 2.62 -5.50 -0.48
N VAL A 88 3.07 -4.76 -1.50
CA VAL A 88 4.47 -4.69 -1.89
C VAL A 88 5.30 -3.94 -0.83
N VAL A 89 4.81 -2.80 -0.34
CA VAL A 89 5.53 -1.98 0.65
C VAL A 89 5.62 -2.70 2.00
N VAL A 90 4.51 -3.28 2.47
CA VAL A 90 4.46 -4.04 3.73
C VAL A 90 5.34 -5.28 3.64
N GLY A 91 5.21 -6.07 2.57
CA GLY A 91 6.04 -7.27 2.37
C GLY A 91 7.53 -6.96 2.30
N SER A 92 7.90 -5.82 1.71
CA SER A 92 9.30 -5.36 1.69
C SER A 92 9.80 -4.98 3.10
N GLY A 93 8.96 -4.31 3.90
CA GLY A 93 9.30 -3.97 5.29
C GLY A 93 9.48 -5.20 6.17
N GLU A 94 8.58 -6.17 6.07
CA GLU A 94 8.67 -7.44 6.79
C GLU A 94 9.91 -8.25 6.38
N ALA A 95 10.29 -8.21 5.10
CA ALA A 95 11.50 -8.86 4.62
C ALA A 95 12.76 -8.23 5.22
N VAL A 96 12.82 -6.90 5.34
CA VAL A 96 13.95 -6.19 5.98
C VAL A 96 14.02 -6.52 7.47
N GLU A 97 12.89 -6.50 8.18
CA GLU A 97 12.80 -6.84 9.61
C GLU A 97 13.32 -8.27 9.86
N LYS A 98 12.82 -9.24 9.08
CA LYS A 98 13.27 -10.64 9.19
C LYS A 98 14.72 -10.84 8.77
N ALA A 99 15.20 -10.11 7.77
CA ALA A 99 16.60 -10.20 7.35
C ALA A 99 17.54 -9.70 8.46
N ALA A 100 17.17 -8.62 9.17
CA ALA A 100 17.94 -8.14 10.32
C ALA A 100 17.98 -9.17 11.46
N GLU A 101 16.83 -9.76 11.81
CA GLU A 101 16.76 -10.82 12.82
C GLU A 101 17.59 -12.07 12.44
N LEU A 102 17.58 -12.46 11.17
CA LEU A 102 18.34 -13.61 10.68
C LEU A 102 19.84 -13.33 10.67
N ALA A 103 20.26 -12.12 10.30
CA ALA A 103 21.65 -11.70 10.35
C ALA A 103 22.20 -11.73 11.78
N GLU A 104 21.42 -11.22 12.76
CA GLU A 104 21.76 -11.28 14.18
C GLU A 104 21.95 -12.74 14.65
N LYS A 105 20.99 -13.62 14.32
CA LYS A 105 21.07 -15.04 14.69
C LYS A 105 22.23 -15.78 14.04
N ALA A 106 22.59 -15.40 12.81
CA ALA A 106 23.68 -16.02 12.06
C ALA A 106 25.07 -15.47 12.46
N SER A 107 25.15 -14.43 13.30
CA SER A 107 26.39 -13.68 13.56
C SER A 107 27.07 -13.18 12.28
N VAL A 108 26.27 -12.93 11.23
CA VAL A 108 26.74 -12.41 9.94
C VAL A 108 26.43 -10.93 9.91
N THR A 109 27.43 -10.10 9.62
CA THR A 109 27.22 -8.67 9.43
C THR A 109 26.41 -8.46 8.14
N TYR A 110 25.36 -7.65 8.21
CA TYR A 110 24.49 -7.35 7.06
C TYR A 110 25.25 -6.76 5.86
N GLU A 111 26.45 -6.21 6.08
CA GLU A 111 27.38 -5.72 5.05
C GLU A 111 27.94 -6.83 4.15
N ASP A 112 28.01 -8.08 4.63
CA ASP A 112 28.47 -9.23 3.84
C ASP A 112 27.32 -9.89 3.06
N LEU A 113 26.09 -9.37 3.19
CA LEU A 113 24.93 -9.95 2.54
C LEU A 113 24.95 -9.60 1.04
N ASP A 114 25.43 -10.55 0.23
CA ASP A 114 25.44 -10.40 -1.22
C ASP A 114 23.99 -10.42 -1.76
N PHE A 115 23.47 -9.23 -2.06
CA PHE A 115 22.14 -9.04 -2.65
C PHE A 115 21.97 -9.76 -3.99
N SER A 116 23.06 -10.11 -4.68
CA SER A 116 22.98 -10.91 -5.91
C SER A 116 22.52 -12.35 -5.62
N ILE A 117 22.90 -12.91 -4.47
CA ILE A 117 22.45 -14.23 -4.02
C ILE A 117 20.97 -14.18 -3.64
N VAL A 118 20.55 -13.15 -2.90
CA VAL A 118 19.15 -12.93 -2.53
C VAL A 118 18.27 -12.78 -3.79
N GLN A 119 18.72 -11.99 -4.76
CA GLN A 119 18.03 -11.83 -6.02
C GLN A 119 17.95 -13.14 -6.81
N ALA A 120 19.04 -13.91 -6.88
CA ALA A 120 19.05 -15.20 -7.55
C ALA A 120 18.05 -16.18 -6.92
N GLU A 121 17.91 -16.16 -5.59
CA GLU A 121 16.97 -17.02 -4.88
C GLU A 121 15.51 -16.57 -5.07
N ILE A 122 15.26 -15.26 -5.10
CA ILE A 122 13.95 -14.69 -5.47
C ILE A 122 13.59 -15.11 -6.92
N GLU A 123 14.53 -14.97 -7.87
CA GLU A 123 14.32 -15.29 -9.27
C GLU A 123 14.08 -16.78 -9.51
N LYS A 124 14.73 -17.66 -8.74
CA LYS A 124 14.47 -19.11 -8.74
C LYS A 124 13.10 -19.45 -8.16
N SER A 125 12.68 -18.71 -7.14
CA SER A 125 11.39 -18.93 -6.45
C SER A 125 10.19 -18.33 -7.20
N THR A 126 10.40 -17.43 -8.17
CA THR A 126 9.29 -16.84 -8.94
C THR A 126 8.91 -17.68 -10.16
N LEU A 127 7.60 -17.91 -10.32
CA LEU A 127 7.04 -18.68 -11.44
C LEU A 127 7.45 -18.12 -12.82
N PRO A 128 7.58 -18.97 -13.85
CA PRO A 128 8.01 -18.54 -15.19
C PRO A 128 7.08 -17.52 -15.86
N THR A 129 5.79 -17.53 -15.49
CA THR A 129 4.73 -16.65 -16.01
C THR A 129 4.86 -15.22 -15.49
N THR A 130 5.58 -14.98 -14.39
CA THR A 130 5.74 -13.65 -13.80
C THR A 130 6.94 -12.90 -14.35
N ARG A 131 7.16 -12.96 -15.68
CA ARG A 131 8.29 -12.28 -16.36
C ARG A 131 8.28 -10.77 -16.13
N PHE A 132 7.09 -10.18 -15.99
CA PHE A 132 6.93 -8.77 -15.62
C PHE A 132 7.50 -8.49 -14.22
N LEU A 133 7.20 -9.31 -13.22
CA LEU A 133 7.76 -9.19 -11.87
C LEU A 133 9.29 -9.35 -11.87
N LYS A 134 9.84 -10.28 -12.66
CA LYS A 134 11.29 -10.41 -12.85
C LYS A 134 11.92 -9.17 -13.51
N TRP A 135 11.21 -8.51 -14.41
CA TRP A 135 11.67 -7.25 -15.01
C TRP A 135 11.62 -6.09 -14.02
N VAL A 136 10.53 -5.97 -13.25
CA VAL A 136 10.37 -4.96 -12.19
C VAL A 136 11.42 -5.16 -11.10
N ALA A 137 11.59 -6.38 -10.58
CA ALA A 137 12.59 -6.70 -9.57
C ALA A 137 13.99 -6.31 -10.04
N ARG A 138 14.41 -6.73 -11.24
CA ARG A 138 15.71 -6.34 -11.80
C ARG A 138 15.89 -4.83 -11.95
N LYS A 139 14.82 -4.09 -12.23
CA LYS A 139 14.87 -2.64 -12.39
C LYS A 139 14.93 -1.92 -11.03
N VAL A 140 14.22 -2.46 -10.05
CA VAL A 140 14.18 -1.97 -8.67
C VAL A 140 15.53 -2.24 -7.99
N PHE A 141 16.03 -3.48 -7.99
CA PHE A 141 17.31 -3.85 -7.35
C PHE A 141 18.55 -3.24 -7.99
N LYS A 142 18.47 -2.75 -9.23
CA LYS A 142 19.58 -2.02 -9.87
C LYS A 142 19.74 -0.59 -9.37
N ASP A 143 18.73 -0.03 -8.71
CA ASP A 143 18.75 1.35 -8.25
C ASP A 143 19.33 1.41 -6.82
N PRO A 144 20.50 2.02 -6.58
CA PRO A 144 21.11 2.04 -5.25
C PRO A 144 20.29 2.80 -4.20
N ASP A 145 19.28 3.56 -4.63
CA ASP A 145 18.36 4.34 -3.79
C ASP A 145 16.95 3.70 -3.69
N LEU A 146 16.89 2.38 -3.52
CA LEU A 146 15.65 1.63 -3.27
C LEU A 146 14.75 2.29 -2.19
N ALA A 147 15.35 2.86 -1.13
CA ALA A 147 14.63 3.51 -0.03
C ALA A 147 13.83 4.73 -0.50
N ARG A 148 14.41 5.51 -1.41
CA ARG A 148 13.76 6.69 -1.99
C ARG A 148 12.61 6.29 -2.91
N ASN A 149 12.80 5.23 -3.69
CA ASN A 149 11.73 4.70 -4.55
C ASN A 149 10.57 4.15 -3.72
N THR A 150 10.85 3.50 -2.59
CA THR A 150 9.82 2.99 -1.68
C THR A 150 9.04 4.11 -1.00
N ALA A 151 9.71 5.19 -0.60
CA ALA A 151 9.04 6.38 -0.08
C ALA A 151 8.10 7.00 -1.12
N ARG A 152 8.53 7.11 -2.39
CA ARG A 152 7.67 7.60 -3.50
C ARG A 152 6.46 6.70 -3.75
N VAL A 153 6.67 5.38 -3.74
CA VAL A 153 5.59 4.40 -3.89
C VAL A 153 4.58 4.53 -2.74
N THR A 154 5.06 4.73 -1.52
CA THR A 154 4.22 4.98 -0.34
C THR A 154 3.45 6.29 -0.47
N GLN A 155 4.06 7.36 -0.99
CA GLN A 155 3.36 8.62 -1.27
C GLN A 155 2.25 8.44 -2.31
N ILE A 156 2.48 7.66 -3.37
CA ILE A 156 1.46 7.33 -4.37
C ILE A 156 0.32 6.54 -3.73
N GLN A 157 0.63 5.57 -2.86
CA GLN A 157 -0.36 4.82 -2.09
C GLN A 157 -1.26 5.76 -1.27
N TRP A 158 -0.66 6.71 -0.56
CA TRP A 158 -1.40 7.71 0.21
C TRP A 158 -2.29 8.58 -0.67
N LEU A 159 -1.80 9.03 -1.83
CA LEU A 159 -2.60 9.81 -2.77
C LEU A 159 -3.82 9.01 -3.26
N LEU A 160 -3.63 7.74 -3.62
CA LEU A 160 -4.73 6.86 -4.02
C LEU A 160 -5.73 6.63 -2.87
N ALA A 161 -5.25 6.48 -1.64
CA ALA A 161 -6.11 6.34 -0.46
C ALA A 161 -6.94 7.60 -0.21
N ILE A 162 -6.35 8.79 -0.36
CA ILE A 162 -7.05 10.07 -0.23
C ILE A 162 -8.13 10.21 -1.30
N ILE A 163 -7.80 9.95 -2.58
CA ILE A 163 -8.77 9.98 -3.68
C ILE A 163 -9.93 9.04 -3.40
N SER A 164 -9.64 7.80 -2.99
CA SER A 164 -10.66 6.80 -2.65
C SER A 164 -11.55 7.28 -1.50
N THR A 165 -10.95 7.86 -0.45
CA THR A 165 -11.67 8.39 0.71
C THR A 165 -12.61 9.53 0.30
N ILE A 166 -12.15 10.48 -0.53
CA ILE A 166 -12.97 11.59 -1.03
C ILE A 166 -14.17 11.06 -1.82
N LEU A 167 -13.96 10.07 -2.69
CA LEU A 167 -15.03 9.47 -3.48
C LEU A 167 -16.04 8.71 -2.60
N LEU A 168 -15.59 8.02 -1.55
CA LEU A 168 -16.48 7.36 -0.58
C LEU A 168 -17.31 8.37 0.22
N LEU A 169 -16.70 9.47 0.66
CA LEU A 169 -17.43 10.54 1.32
C LEU A 169 -18.43 11.22 0.38
N ALA A 170 -18.06 11.44 -0.88
CA ALA A 170 -18.97 11.97 -1.91
C ALA A 170 -20.14 11.01 -2.17
N SER A 171 -19.90 9.70 -2.18
CA SER A 171 -20.95 8.67 -2.28
C SER A 171 -21.95 8.78 -1.13
N ILE A 172 -21.47 8.92 0.10
CA ILE A 172 -22.34 9.08 1.28
C ILE A 172 -23.11 10.40 1.20
N ALA A 173 -22.44 11.50 0.83
CA ALA A 173 -23.07 12.80 0.66
C ALA A 173 -24.17 12.78 -0.40
N ALA A 174 -23.98 12.06 -1.52
CA ALA A 174 -24.99 11.89 -2.55
C ALA A 174 -26.25 11.18 -2.03
N LEU A 175 -26.10 10.19 -1.13
CA LEU A 175 -27.25 9.56 -0.46
C LEU A 175 -27.98 10.55 0.46
N VAL A 176 -27.23 11.29 1.28
CA VAL A 176 -27.79 12.25 2.24
C VAL A 176 -28.51 13.39 1.52
N LEU A 177 -27.92 13.95 0.47
CA LEU A 177 -28.53 15.00 -0.35
C LEU A 177 -29.73 14.49 -1.16
N GLY A 178 -29.83 13.17 -1.35
CA GLY A 178 -30.96 12.52 -2.01
C GLY A 178 -32.17 12.27 -1.11
N LEU A 179 -32.07 12.58 0.19
CA LEU A 179 -33.18 12.45 1.13
C LEU A 179 -34.27 13.47 0.79
N GLN A 180 -35.47 12.95 0.56
CA GLN A 180 -36.70 13.71 0.39
C GLN A 180 -37.30 13.89 1.79
N VAL A 181 -37.01 15.03 2.41
CA VAL A 181 -37.62 15.45 3.69
C VAL A 181 -38.93 16.16 3.42
#